data_AF-A0A7Y2E2F9-F1
#
_entry.id   AF-A0A7Y2E2F9-F1
#
_cell.length_a   1.000
_cell.length_b   1.000
_cell.length_c   1.000
_cell.angle_alpha   90.00
_cell.angle_beta   90.00
_cell.angle_gamma   90.00
#
_symmetry.space_group_name_H-M   'P 1'
#
loop_
_entity.id
_entity.type
_entity.pdbx_description
1 polymer ?
#
loop_
_entity_poly.entity_id
_entity_poly.type
_entity_poly.pdbx_seq_one_letter_code
_entity_poly.pdbx_strand_id
1 'polypeptide(L)' 'AVLVEGDPPIDLVVRGGIFGDSATVAALVNGIPLALEAQPGLKTVKDIPLLRAFGTSPG' A
#
# COMPACT_ATOMS: atom_id res chain seq x y z
N ALA A 1 10.47 -1.01 11.11
CA ALA A 1 11.59 -0.37 10.41
C ALA A 1 11.84 -1.15 9.13
N VAL A 2 12.36 -0.51 8.10
CA VAL A 2 12.78 -1.11 6.83
C VAL A 2 14.20 -0.65 6.55
N LEU A 3 15.11 -1.60 6.41
CA LEU A 3 16.50 -1.35 6.00
C LEU A 3 16.69 -1.96 4.61
N VAL A 4 17.20 -1.16 3.68
CA VAL A 4 17.58 -1.61 2.34
C VAL A 4 19.06 -1.33 2.15
N GLU A 5 19.85 -2.39 2.03
CA GLU A 5 21.25 -2.32 1.64
C GLU A 5 21.34 -1.92 0.16
N GLY A 6 22.16 -0.93 -0.16
CA GLY A 6 22.29 -0.38 -1.50
C GLY A 6 23.20 0.85 -1.51
N ASP A 7 23.30 1.48 -2.67
CA ASP A 7 24.04 2.74 -2.86
C ASP A 7 23.12 3.77 -3.56
N PRO A 8 22.54 4.74 -2.84
CA PRO A 8 22.69 4.98 -1.40
C PRO A 8 21.86 4.00 -0.53
N PRO A 9 22.25 3.76 0.73
CA PRO A 9 21.47 2.94 1.66
C PRO A 9 20.18 3.64 2.11
N ILE A 10 19.14 2.86 2.44
CA ILE A 10 17.86 3.37 2.97
C ILE A 10 17.61 2.82 4.37
N ASP A 11 17.34 3.72 5.32
CA ASP A 11 16.82 3.41 6.66
C ASP A 11 15.50 4.15 6.90
N LEU A 12 14.40 3.39 7.00
CA LEU A 12 13.04 3.92 7.10
C LEU A 12 12.32 3.42 8.36
N VAL A 13 11.78 4.35 9.13
CA VAL A 13 10.97 4.07 10.33
C VAL A 13 9.68 4.86 10.31
N VAL A 14 8.54 4.16 10.48
CA VAL A 14 7.27 4.79 10.83
C VAL A 14 7.22 4.96 12.35
N ARG A 15 7.34 6.19 12.84
CA ARG A 15 7.30 6.50 14.27
C ARG A 15 5.91 6.21 14.82
N GLY A 16 5.84 5.50 15.96
CA GLY A 16 4.57 5.05 16.55
C GLY A 16 3.98 3.79 15.89
N GLY A 17 4.61 3.26 14.84
CA GLY A 17 4.15 2.07 14.14
C GLY A 17 2.90 2.30 13.28
N ILE A 18 2.35 1.20 12.77
CA ILE A 18 1.08 1.15 12.03
C ILE A 18 0.17 0.19 12.79
N PHE A 19 -1.04 0.62 13.15
CA PHE A 19 -2.00 -0.25 13.83
C PHE A 19 -2.56 -1.28 12.84
N GLY A 20 -2.28 -2.56 13.09
CA GLY A 20 -2.49 -3.65 12.12
C GLY A 20 -3.95 -3.83 11.68
N ASP A 21 -4.90 -3.79 12.63
CA ASP A 21 -6.32 -4.03 12.33
C ASP A 21 -6.86 -2.96 11.38
N SER A 22 -6.68 -1.68 11.74
CA SER A 22 -7.10 -0.55 10.91
C SER A 22 -6.37 -0.52 9.57
N ALA A 23 -5.08 -0.86 9.54
CA ALA A 23 -4.32 -0.91 8.30
C ALA A 23 -4.80 -2.04 7.36
N THR A 24 -5.18 -3.20 7.91
CA THR A 24 -5.72 -4.32 7.14
C THR A 24 -7.06 -3.94 6.51
N VAL A 25 -7.97 -3.36 7.29
CA VAL A 25 -9.27 -2.88 6.79
C VAL A 25 -9.05 -1.79 5.73
N ALA A 26 -8.17 -0.82 6.00
CA ALA A 26 -7.88 0.26 5.06
C ALA A 26 -7.30 -0.28 3.75
N ALA A 27 -6.33 -1.20 3.79
CA ALA A 27 -5.74 -1.78 2.59
C ALA A 27 -6.78 -2.53 1.75
N LEU A 28 -7.68 -3.28 2.38
CA LEU A 28 -8.77 -3.99 1.70
C LEU A 28 -9.76 -3.01 1.06
N VAL A 29 -10.33 -2.08 1.85
CA VAL A 29 -11.37 -1.16 1.38
C VAL A 29 -10.83 -0.22 0.28
N ASN A 30 -9.63 0.32 0.46
CA ASN A 30 -9.00 1.20 -0.53
C ASN A 30 -8.57 0.44 -1.80
N GLY A 31 -8.40 -0.88 -1.72
CA GLY A 31 -8.05 -1.72 -2.87
C GLY A 31 -9.24 -2.11 -3.75
N ILE A 32 -10.48 -2.01 -3.27
CA ILE A 32 -11.68 -2.45 -4.01
C ILE A 32 -11.77 -1.80 -5.40
N PRO A 33 -11.65 -0.46 -5.57
CA PRO A 33 -11.75 0.14 -6.90
C PRO A 33 -10.65 -0.37 -7.84
N LEU A 34 -9.43 -0.53 -7.32
CA LEU A 34 -8.28 -1.01 -8.11
C LEU A 34 -8.46 -2.48 -8.55
N ALA A 35 -9.10 -3.30 -7.72
CA ALA A 35 -9.40 -4.69 -8.07
C ALA A 35 -10.48 -4.79 -9.16
N LEU A 36 -11.46 -3.88 -9.17
CA LEU A 36 -12.50 -3.81 -10.20
C LEU A 36 -11.94 -3.37 -11.56
N GLU A 37 -10.93 -2.51 -11.56
CA GLU A 37 -10.27 -2.00 -12.77
C GLU A 37 -9.13 -2.91 -13.27
N ALA A 38 -8.70 -3.88 -12.47
CA ALA A 38 -7.60 -4.77 -12.81
C ALA A 38 -7.96 -5.70 -13.98
N GLN A 39 -6.95 -6.07 -14.76
CA GLN A 39 -7.12 -7.10 -15.78
C GLN A 39 -7.55 -8.44 -15.16
N PRO A 40 -8.42 -9.22 -15.83
CA PRO A 40 -8.84 -10.54 -15.35
C PRO A 40 -7.68 -11.47 -15.00
N GLY A 41 -7.94 -12.38 -14.06
CA GLY A 41 -7.00 -13.41 -13.61
C GLY A 41 -6.62 -13.25 -12.13
N LEU A 42 -5.79 -14.16 -11.63
CA LEU A 42 -5.24 -14.06 -10.28
C LEU A 42 -4.12 -13.00 -10.27
N LYS A 43 -4.36 -11.91 -9.56
CA LYS A 43 -3.42 -10.80 -9.41
C LYS A 43 -2.92 -10.69 -7.98
N THR A 44 -1.75 -10.10 -7.82
CA THR A 44 -1.18 -9.70 -6.54
C THR A 44 -1.26 -8.19 -6.38
N VAL A 45 -1.01 -7.70 -5.16
CA VAL A 45 -0.94 -6.25 -4.88
C VAL A 45 0.20 -5.53 -5.62
N LYS A 46 1.16 -6.27 -6.19
CA LYS A 46 2.24 -5.70 -7.01
C LYS A 46 1.81 -5.42 -8.46
N ASP A 47 0.69 -6.01 -8.88
CA ASP A 47 0.19 -5.93 -10.26
C ASP A 47 -0.82 -4.79 -10.48
N ILE A 48 -1.13 -4.02 -9.42
CA ILE A 48 -2.09 -2.92 -9.42
C ILE A 48 -1.41 -1.61 -8.99
N PRO A 49 -2.00 -0.44 -9.28
CA PRO A 49 -1.52 0.83 -8.76
C PRO A 49 -1.42 0.85 -7.23
N LEU A 50 -0.61 1.76 -6.68
CA LEU A 50 -0.47 1.90 -5.23
C LEU A 50 -1.81 2.25 -4.56
N LEU A 51 -2.07 1.61 -3.41
CA LEU A 51 -3.24 1.89 -2.58
C LEU A 51 -3.24 3.36 -2.14
N ARG A 52 -4.42 3.98 -2.21
CA ARG A 52 -4.68 5.35 -1.74
C ARG A 52 -5.92 5.39 -0.89
N ALA A 53 -5.92 6.24 0.14
CA ALA A 53 -7.12 6.48 0.94
C ALA A 53 -8.25 6.97 0.02
N PHE A 54 -9.42 6.32 0.13
CA PHE A 54 -10.60 6.71 -0.62
C PHE A 54 -11.00 8.15 -0.27
N GLY A 55 -11.39 8.94 -1.28
CA GLY A 55 -11.87 10.32 -1.08
C GLY A 55 -10.79 11.37 -0.83
N THR A 56 -9.49 11.05 -0.93
CA THR A 56 -8.42 12.06 -0.84
C THR A 56 -8.00 12.54 -2.24
N SER A 57 -7.89 13.85 -2.46
CA SER A 57 -7.25 14.37 -3.67
C SER A 57 -5.73 14.19 -3.56
N PRO A 58 -5.01 13.91 -4.67
CA PRO A 58 -3.56 14.07 -4.68
C PRO A 58 -3.22 15.51 -4.26
N GLY A 59 -2.28 15.66 -3.33
CA GLY A 59 -1.63 16.94 -3.04
C GLY A 59 -0.59 17.27 -4.09
#